data_AF-A0A6H1ZHE6-F1
#
_entry.id   AF-A0A6H1ZHE6-F1
#
_cell.length_a   1.000
_cell.length_b   1.000
_cell.length_c   1.000
_cell.angle_alpha   90.00
_cell.angle_beta   90.00
_cell.angle_gamma   90.00
#
_symmetry.space_group_name_H-M   'P 1'
#
loop_
_entity.id
_entity.type
_entity.pdbx_description
1 polymer ?
#
loop_
_entity_poly.entity_id
_entity_poly.type
_entity_poly.pdbx_seq_one_letter_code
_entity_poly.pdbx_strand_id
1 'polypeptide(L)'
;MIIILEGCDRCGKTTIANKLHNEHGFEIVKFSQPKKDPYIEAQEKLKKAIGKNVVLDRSWYGELVYGPLYRGESQLADWQVRNLELRAMSLGSLIIYCHDSIKNIKQRFKEDNETFAKPELIGKMLESYKIVMNNSRFPVIKHQIGTKYDLTKGLILEEIVRQLSYVEPKTIFKTAIGNQLNPKLILIGDKRNQNQPYKAVQQPFDVGPASEFLFKSLEQAKIDLNYVLLVNQASPELPRIIKSFPDASWLALGDNAHRTLNKMKREHYKAPHPQFLSRFHHSTGIKTMVKILKESYDKTRA
;
A
#
# COMPACT_ATOMS: atom_id res chain seq x y z
N MET A 1 -6.65 13.56 -3.88
CA MET A 1 -6.85 12.66 -2.73
C MET A 1 -7.36 11.30 -3.16
N ILE A 2 -6.96 10.22 -2.49
CA ILE A 2 -7.45 8.87 -2.81
C ILE A 2 -8.06 8.24 -1.55
N ILE A 3 -9.35 7.92 -1.60
CA ILE A 3 -10.04 7.18 -0.54
C ILE A 3 -10.26 5.76 -1.03
N ILE A 4 -9.85 4.76 -0.25
CA ILE A 4 -9.99 3.34 -0.56
C ILE A 4 -11.06 2.78 0.36
N LEU A 5 -12.17 2.32 -0.20
CA LEU A 5 -13.26 1.71 0.56
C LEU A 5 -13.11 0.19 0.50
N GLU A 6 -12.92 -0.43 1.65
CA GLU A 6 -12.76 -1.87 1.77
C GLU A 6 -13.81 -2.51 2.65
N GLY A 7 -14.08 -3.79 2.42
CA GLY A 7 -15.01 -4.56 3.23
C GLY A 7 -15.90 -5.48 2.42
N CYS A 8 -16.64 -6.33 3.13
CA CYS A 8 -17.56 -7.30 2.56
C CYS A 8 -18.68 -6.61 1.75
N ASP A 9 -19.32 -7.37 0.87
CA ASP A 9 -20.50 -6.89 0.15
C ASP A 9 -21.63 -6.54 1.11
N ARG A 10 -22.43 -5.56 0.72
CA ARG A 10 -23.50 -4.99 1.55
C ARG A 10 -23.02 -4.33 2.86
N CYS A 11 -21.73 -4.00 2.97
CA CYS A 11 -21.18 -3.07 3.97
C CYS A 11 -21.23 -1.59 3.52
N GLY A 12 -22.16 -1.18 2.66
CA GLY A 12 -22.40 0.23 2.30
C GLY A 12 -21.24 1.03 1.66
N LYS A 13 -20.20 0.36 1.14
CA LYS A 13 -19.09 0.99 0.39
C LYS A 13 -19.58 1.87 -0.76
N THR A 14 -20.42 1.32 -1.63
CA THR A 14 -20.97 2.05 -2.79
C THR A 14 -21.82 3.24 -2.34
N THR A 15 -22.51 3.15 -1.20
CA THR A 15 -23.26 4.28 -0.63
C THR A 15 -22.31 5.41 -0.21
N ILE A 16 -21.21 5.11 0.47
CA ILE A 16 -20.16 6.08 0.82
C ILE A 16 -19.54 6.69 -0.45
N ALA A 17 -19.20 5.86 -1.44
CA ALA A 17 -18.61 6.32 -2.70
C ALA A 17 -19.53 7.30 -3.44
N ASN A 18 -20.82 6.97 -3.56
CA ASN A 18 -21.81 7.84 -4.19
C ASN A 18 -21.98 9.16 -3.41
N LYS A 19 -21.94 9.12 -2.08
CA LYS A 19 -22.01 10.32 -1.26
C LYS A 19 -20.81 11.25 -1.51
N LEU A 20 -19.59 10.71 -1.46
CA LEU A 20 -18.36 11.44 -1.78
C LEU A 20 -18.35 12.01 -3.21
N HIS A 21 -18.92 11.28 -4.16
CA HIS A 21 -19.09 11.77 -5.53
C HIS A 21 -20.07 12.94 -5.60
N ASN A 22 -21.28 12.76 -5.08
CA ASN A 22 -22.37 13.73 -5.20
C ASN A 22 -22.11 15.02 -4.40
N GLU A 23 -21.52 14.91 -3.21
CA GLU A 23 -21.34 16.05 -2.30
C GLU A 23 -19.97 16.73 -2.45
N HIS A 24 -18.94 15.99 -2.90
CA HIS A 24 -17.56 16.49 -2.94
C HIS A 24 -16.85 16.29 -4.29
N GLY A 25 -17.54 15.80 -5.32
CA GLY A 25 -17.01 15.71 -6.68
C GLY A 25 -15.93 14.66 -6.89
N PHE A 26 -15.85 13.63 -6.05
CA PHE A 26 -14.86 12.56 -6.23
C PHE A 26 -15.18 11.69 -7.44
N GLU A 27 -14.17 11.29 -8.22
CA GLU A 27 -14.31 10.27 -9.26
C GLU A 27 -14.39 8.88 -8.61
N ILE A 28 -15.38 8.06 -8.96
CA ILE A 28 -15.49 6.68 -8.46
C ILE A 28 -14.78 5.72 -9.41
N VAL A 29 -13.79 5.00 -8.90
CA VAL A 29 -13.09 3.94 -9.63
C VAL A 29 -13.40 2.60 -8.95
N LYS A 30 -14.11 1.72 -9.65
CA LYS A 30 -14.50 0.40 -9.11
C LYS A 30 -13.40 -0.64 -9.34
N PHE A 31 -13.12 -1.44 -8.31
CA PHE A 31 -12.39 -2.70 -8.45
C PHE A 31 -13.37 -3.85 -8.63
N SER A 32 -13.48 -4.31 -9.89
CA SER A 32 -14.16 -5.54 -10.27
C SER A 32 -13.19 -6.73 -10.21
N GLN A 33 -13.68 -7.91 -10.56
CA GLN A 33 -12.82 -9.04 -10.88
C GLN A 33 -11.73 -8.59 -11.87
N PRO A 34 -10.44 -8.87 -11.58
CA PRO A 34 -9.34 -8.41 -12.40
C PRO A 34 -9.39 -9.10 -13.77
N LYS A 35 -9.14 -8.33 -14.84
CA LYS A 35 -9.13 -8.85 -16.23
C LYS A 35 -7.74 -9.31 -16.69
N LYS A 36 -6.73 -8.96 -15.90
CA LYS A 36 -5.31 -9.28 -16.10
C LYS A 36 -4.68 -9.48 -14.73
N ASP A 37 -3.36 -9.60 -14.68
CA ASP A 37 -2.61 -9.63 -13.42
C ASP A 37 -3.11 -8.52 -12.44
N PRO A 38 -3.58 -8.90 -11.24
CA PRO A 38 -4.22 -7.96 -10.31
C PRO A 38 -3.26 -6.90 -9.79
N TYR A 39 -1.96 -7.19 -9.73
CA TYR A 39 -0.95 -6.23 -9.31
C TYR A 39 -0.79 -5.13 -10.38
N ILE A 40 -0.76 -5.48 -11.67
CA ILE A 40 -0.76 -4.49 -12.77
C ILE A 40 -2.01 -3.61 -12.71
N GLU A 41 -3.18 -4.23 -12.60
CA GLU A 41 -4.45 -3.49 -12.60
C GLU A 41 -4.53 -2.51 -11.43
N ALA A 42 -4.09 -2.91 -10.23
CA ALA A 42 -4.01 -2.04 -9.06
C ALA A 42 -3.03 -0.88 -9.28
N GLN A 43 -1.83 -1.14 -9.81
CA GLN A 43 -0.84 -0.10 -10.11
C GLN A 43 -1.37 0.93 -11.13
N GLU A 44 -2.06 0.48 -12.17
CA GLU A 44 -2.64 1.36 -13.17
C GLU A 44 -3.76 2.24 -12.60
N LYS A 45 -4.62 1.69 -11.74
CA LYS A 45 -5.67 2.46 -11.07
C LYS A 45 -5.08 3.51 -10.13
N LEU A 46 -4.07 3.14 -9.33
CA LEU A 46 -3.34 4.10 -8.49
C LEU A 46 -2.66 5.20 -9.33
N LYS A 47 -2.06 4.83 -10.47
CA LYS A 47 -1.44 5.79 -11.38
C LYS A 47 -2.46 6.77 -11.98
N LYS A 48 -3.64 6.30 -12.38
CA LYS A 48 -4.72 7.13 -12.91
C LYS A 48 -5.32 8.08 -11.87
N ALA A 49 -5.19 7.75 -10.58
CA ALA A 49 -5.70 8.54 -9.47
C ALA A 49 -4.75 9.65 -9.00
N ILE A 50 -3.51 9.72 -9.53
CA ILE A 50 -2.54 10.77 -9.18
C ILE A 50 -3.11 12.15 -9.49
N GLY A 51 -3.08 13.05 -8.50
CA GLY A 51 -3.52 14.44 -8.65
C GLY A 51 -5.04 14.62 -8.74
N LYS A 52 -5.83 13.56 -8.55
CA LYS A 52 -7.29 13.60 -8.58
C LYS A 52 -7.90 13.31 -7.22
N ASN A 53 -9.16 13.68 -7.02
CA ASN A 53 -9.99 13.21 -5.91
C ASN A 53 -10.74 11.97 -6.35
N VAL A 54 -10.32 10.80 -5.86
CA VAL A 54 -10.79 9.50 -6.31
C VAL A 54 -11.24 8.66 -5.12
N VAL A 55 -12.38 7.98 -5.26
CA VAL A 55 -12.79 6.88 -4.39
C VAL A 55 -12.56 5.56 -5.12
N LEU A 56 -11.70 4.71 -4.57
CA LEU A 56 -11.56 3.32 -4.98
C LEU A 56 -12.63 2.50 -4.24
N ASP A 57 -13.70 2.10 -4.92
CA ASP A 57 -14.70 1.17 -4.38
C ASP A 57 -14.16 -0.26 -4.53
N ARG A 58 -13.65 -0.80 -3.41
CA ARG A 58 -12.70 -1.93 -3.31
C ARG A 58 -11.30 -1.61 -3.85
N SER A 59 -10.34 -2.47 -3.55
CA SER A 59 -8.97 -2.43 -4.08
C SER A 59 -8.34 -3.84 -4.16
N TRP A 60 -7.00 -3.92 -4.17
CA TRP A 60 -6.26 -5.19 -4.18
C TRP A 60 -6.47 -6.02 -2.91
N TYR A 61 -6.90 -5.44 -1.78
CA TYR A 61 -7.20 -6.25 -0.58
C TYR A 61 -8.35 -7.23 -0.81
N GLY A 62 -9.28 -6.92 -1.72
CA GLY A 62 -10.31 -7.86 -2.13
C GLY A 62 -9.71 -9.18 -2.64
N GLU A 63 -8.57 -9.14 -3.34
CA GLU A 63 -7.91 -10.34 -3.86
C GLU A 63 -7.30 -11.22 -2.74
N LEU A 64 -6.95 -10.62 -1.59
CA LEU A 64 -6.50 -11.36 -0.40
C LEU A 64 -7.65 -12.04 0.35
N VAL A 65 -8.89 -11.62 0.10
CA VAL A 65 -10.09 -12.22 0.70
C VAL A 65 -10.74 -13.19 -0.28
N TYR A 66 -11.15 -12.70 -1.44
CA TYR A 66 -11.91 -13.48 -2.42
C TYR A 66 -11.06 -14.53 -3.14
N GLY A 67 -9.77 -14.27 -3.39
CA GLY A 67 -8.88 -15.24 -4.02
C GLY A 67 -8.82 -16.55 -3.23
N PRO A 68 -8.34 -16.54 -1.97
CA PRO A 68 -8.30 -17.72 -1.13
C PRO A 68 -9.67 -18.38 -0.91
N LEU A 69 -10.73 -17.59 -0.73
CA LEU A 69 -12.06 -18.14 -0.45
C LEU A 69 -12.69 -18.87 -1.65
N TYR A 70 -12.43 -18.41 -2.88
CA TYR A 70 -13.07 -18.96 -4.09
C TYR A 70 -12.14 -19.82 -4.96
N ARG A 71 -10.82 -19.59 -4.87
CA ARG A 71 -9.80 -20.27 -5.69
C ARG A 71 -8.75 -21.02 -4.86
N GLY A 72 -8.80 -20.94 -3.53
CA GLY A 72 -7.84 -21.57 -2.63
C GLY A 72 -6.55 -20.76 -2.41
N GLU A 73 -6.25 -19.79 -3.28
CA GLU A 73 -5.06 -18.94 -3.17
C GLU A 73 -5.31 -17.51 -3.70
N SER A 74 -4.46 -16.58 -3.28
CA SER A 74 -4.41 -15.23 -3.85
C SER A 74 -3.46 -15.19 -5.03
N GLN A 75 -3.82 -14.45 -6.07
CA GLN A 75 -2.92 -14.16 -7.19
C GLN A 75 -1.89 -13.05 -6.86
N LEU A 76 -2.00 -12.44 -5.68
CA LEU A 76 -1.03 -11.46 -5.19
C LEU A 76 -0.07 -12.11 -4.19
N ALA A 77 1.22 -11.99 -4.47
CA ALA A 77 2.27 -12.28 -3.50
C ALA A 77 2.31 -11.18 -2.42
N ASP A 78 2.79 -11.53 -1.21
CA ASP A 78 2.85 -10.56 -0.10
C ASP A 78 3.66 -9.30 -0.47
N TRP A 79 4.81 -9.46 -1.14
CA TRP A 79 5.63 -8.33 -1.57
C TRP A 79 4.91 -7.38 -2.55
N GLN A 80 3.98 -7.90 -3.37
CA GLN A 80 3.17 -7.08 -4.26
C GLN A 80 2.18 -6.24 -3.47
N VAL A 81 1.56 -6.81 -2.44
CA VAL A 81 0.69 -6.09 -1.50
C VAL A 81 1.47 -4.99 -0.80
N ARG A 82 2.65 -5.28 -0.25
CA ARG A 82 3.51 -4.28 0.42
C ARG A 82 3.92 -3.16 -0.51
N ASN A 83 4.24 -3.47 -1.77
CA ASN A 83 4.57 -2.45 -2.76
C ASN A 83 3.35 -1.56 -3.07
N LEU A 84 2.16 -2.14 -3.26
CA LEU A 84 0.91 -1.38 -3.46
C LEU A 84 0.56 -0.51 -2.25
N GLU A 85 0.77 -1.01 -1.03
CA GLU A 85 0.60 -0.24 0.22
C GLU A 85 1.53 0.98 0.26
N LEU A 86 2.82 0.80 0.00
CA LEU A 86 3.78 1.90 -0.05
C LEU A 86 3.44 2.88 -1.18
N ARG A 87 2.96 2.40 -2.32
CA ARG A 87 2.50 3.27 -3.39
C ARG A 87 1.29 4.09 -2.95
N ALA A 88 0.26 3.48 -2.37
CA ALA A 88 -0.90 4.18 -1.84
C ALA A 88 -0.50 5.23 -0.78
N MET A 89 0.45 4.90 0.09
CA MET A 89 1.00 5.82 1.10
C MET A 89 1.63 7.05 0.50
N SER A 90 2.42 6.85 -0.56
CA SER A 90 3.06 7.95 -1.29
C SER A 90 2.07 8.89 -2.02
N LEU A 91 0.85 8.41 -2.24
CA LEU A 91 -0.24 9.18 -2.84
C LEU A 91 -1.13 9.84 -1.79
N GLY A 92 -0.80 9.72 -0.50
CA GLY A 92 -1.63 10.24 0.59
C GLY A 92 -3.01 9.59 0.62
N SER A 93 -3.10 8.30 0.27
CA SER A 93 -4.36 7.58 0.30
C SER A 93 -4.88 7.42 1.74
N LEU A 94 -6.15 7.07 1.88
CA LEU A 94 -6.79 6.66 3.14
C LEU A 94 -7.54 5.35 2.91
N ILE A 95 -7.49 4.38 3.83
CA ILE A 95 -8.37 3.21 3.80
C ILE A 95 -9.50 3.40 4.81
N ILE A 96 -10.74 3.21 4.35
CA ILE A 96 -11.92 3.08 5.19
C ILE A 96 -12.41 1.63 5.10
N TYR A 97 -12.26 0.89 6.19
CA TYR A 97 -12.79 -0.46 6.32
C TYR A 97 -14.24 -0.40 6.80
N CYS A 98 -15.16 -0.64 5.88
CA CYS A 98 -16.59 -0.70 6.11
C CYS A 98 -16.97 -2.10 6.60
N HIS A 99 -17.54 -2.19 7.81
CA HIS A 99 -17.90 -3.48 8.41
C HIS A 99 -19.23 -3.42 9.18
N ASP A 100 -19.75 -4.60 9.53
CA ASP A 100 -20.94 -4.74 10.36
C ASP A 100 -20.98 -6.15 10.97
N SER A 101 -21.98 -6.41 11.82
CA SER A 101 -22.24 -7.74 12.35
C SER A 101 -22.68 -8.71 11.25
N ILE A 102 -22.30 -9.99 11.40
CA ILE A 102 -22.74 -11.05 10.49
C ILE A 102 -24.26 -11.12 10.33
N LYS A 103 -25.00 -10.84 11.42
CA LYS A 103 -26.48 -10.80 11.43
C LYS A 103 -26.99 -9.72 10.48
N ASN A 104 -26.47 -8.50 10.59
CA ASN A 104 -26.88 -7.38 9.76
C ASN A 104 -26.50 -7.59 8.29
N ILE A 105 -25.30 -8.11 8.02
CA ILE A 105 -24.88 -8.42 6.66
C ILE A 105 -25.78 -9.51 6.05
N LYS A 106 -26.00 -10.63 6.74
CA LYS A 106 -26.93 -11.68 6.28
C LYS A 106 -28.33 -11.15 6.00
N GLN A 107 -28.82 -10.24 6.83
CA GLN A 107 -30.13 -9.62 6.63
C GLN A 107 -30.16 -8.79 5.34
N ARG A 108 -29.16 -7.93 5.09
CA ARG A 108 -29.06 -7.14 3.85
C ARG A 108 -28.95 -8.01 2.59
N PHE A 109 -28.20 -9.12 2.67
CA PHE A 109 -28.12 -10.09 1.59
C PHE A 109 -29.50 -10.68 1.23
N LYS A 110 -30.33 -10.97 2.23
CA LYS A 110 -31.71 -11.44 2.02
C LYS A 110 -32.60 -10.35 1.43
N GLU A 111 -32.54 -9.13 1.96
CA GLU A 111 -33.34 -8.00 1.50
C GLU A 111 -33.06 -7.63 0.04
N ASP A 112 -31.81 -7.74 -0.39
CA ASP A 112 -31.38 -7.38 -1.74
C ASP A 112 -31.48 -8.54 -2.76
N ASN A 113 -32.06 -9.69 -2.39
CA ASN A 113 -32.14 -10.91 -3.21
C ASN A 113 -30.78 -11.30 -3.85
N GLU A 114 -29.69 -11.12 -3.12
CA GLU A 114 -28.34 -11.35 -3.63
C GLU A 114 -28.04 -12.86 -3.70
N THR A 115 -27.77 -13.35 -4.90
CA THR A 115 -27.54 -14.79 -5.17
C THR A 115 -26.07 -15.13 -5.42
N PHE A 116 -25.21 -14.13 -5.62
CA PHE A 116 -23.81 -14.38 -6.01
C PHE A 116 -22.92 -14.84 -4.85
N ALA A 117 -23.12 -14.29 -3.64
CA ALA A 117 -22.37 -14.75 -2.48
C ALA A 117 -23.12 -15.90 -1.79
N LYS A 118 -22.43 -17.02 -1.65
CA LYS A 118 -22.87 -18.16 -0.86
C LYS A 118 -23.08 -17.71 0.61
N PRO A 119 -24.30 -17.75 1.16
CA PRO A 119 -24.57 -17.27 2.53
C PRO A 119 -23.69 -17.91 3.60
N GLU A 120 -23.27 -19.15 3.39
CA GLU A 120 -22.33 -19.90 4.22
C GLU A 120 -20.91 -19.32 4.25
N LEU A 121 -20.50 -18.60 3.20
CA LEU A 121 -19.18 -17.96 3.11
C LEU A 121 -19.13 -16.57 3.75
N ILE A 122 -20.28 -15.94 4.03
CA ILE A 122 -20.34 -14.58 4.59
C ILE A 122 -19.52 -14.48 5.89
N GLY A 123 -19.65 -15.45 6.78
CA GLY A 123 -18.91 -15.46 8.05
C GLY A 123 -17.39 -15.53 7.82
N LYS A 124 -16.94 -16.41 6.93
CA LYS A 124 -15.52 -16.53 6.55
C LYS A 124 -15.00 -15.24 5.90
N MET A 125 -15.80 -14.65 5.01
CA MET A 125 -15.44 -13.41 4.32
C MET A 125 -15.25 -12.23 5.28
N LEU A 126 -16.15 -12.07 6.26
CA LEU A 126 -16.04 -11.02 7.27
C LEU A 126 -14.77 -11.19 8.12
N GLU A 127 -14.47 -12.42 8.55
CA GLU A 127 -13.26 -12.69 9.33
C GLU A 127 -11.99 -12.50 8.49
N SER A 128 -11.98 -12.94 7.23
CA SER A 128 -10.87 -12.70 6.30
C SER A 128 -10.61 -11.22 6.10
N TYR A 129 -11.63 -10.39 5.88
CA TYR A 129 -11.47 -8.93 5.79
C TYR A 129 -10.89 -8.35 7.08
N LYS A 130 -11.36 -8.78 8.25
CA LYS A 130 -10.84 -8.33 9.54
C LYS A 130 -9.35 -8.65 9.69
N ILE A 131 -8.93 -9.86 9.34
CA ILE A 131 -7.52 -10.28 9.37
C ILE A 131 -6.70 -9.43 8.39
N VAL A 132 -7.14 -9.30 7.14
CA VAL A 132 -6.43 -8.54 6.10
C VAL A 132 -6.28 -7.07 6.51
N MET A 133 -7.33 -6.43 7.02
CA MET A 133 -7.29 -5.03 7.44
C MET A 133 -6.44 -4.83 8.70
N ASN A 134 -6.46 -5.76 9.66
CA ASN A 134 -5.58 -5.69 10.84
C ASN A 134 -4.10 -5.91 10.49
N ASN A 135 -3.82 -6.64 9.42
CA ASN A 135 -2.47 -6.87 8.90
C ASN A 135 -2.04 -5.82 7.87
N SER A 136 -2.90 -4.87 7.54
CA SER A 136 -2.53 -3.77 6.66
C SER A 136 -1.43 -2.93 7.34
N ARG A 137 -0.41 -2.57 6.57
CA ARG A 137 0.61 -1.61 7.04
C ARG A 137 0.16 -0.17 6.88
N PHE A 138 -1.03 0.03 6.34
CA PHE A 138 -1.65 1.31 6.12
C PHE A 138 -2.55 1.71 7.30
N PRO A 139 -2.67 3.01 7.63
CA PRO A 139 -3.71 3.45 8.55
C PRO A 139 -5.11 3.11 8.01
N VAL A 140 -5.87 2.31 8.78
CA VAL A 140 -7.23 1.91 8.44
C VAL A 140 -8.21 2.59 9.40
N ILE A 141 -9.12 3.40 8.86
CA ILE A 141 -10.28 3.90 9.61
C ILE A 141 -11.36 2.82 9.56
N LYS A 142 -11.74 2.31 10.73
CA LYS A 142 -12.84 1.35 10.85
C LYS A 142 -14.16 2.11 10.91
N HIS A 143 -15.09 1.73 10.03
CA HIS A 143 -16.42 2.32 9.96
C HIS A 143 -17.47 1.21 10.06
N GLN A 144 -18.18 1.19 11.19
CA GLN A 144 -19.32 0.30 11.36
C GLN A 144 -20.56 0.94 10.75
N ILE A 145 -21.18 0.24 9.80
CA ILE A 145 -22.31 0.78 9.03
C ILE A 145 -23.57 0.92 9.90
N GLY A 146 -23.76 0.08 10.94
CA GLY A 146 -24.80 0.21 11.97
C GLY A 146 -26.25 0.10 11.47
N THR A 147 -26.68 0.95 10.55
CA THR A 147 -27.94 0.93 9.81
C THR A 147 -27.74 1.37 8.35
N LYS A 148 -28.71 1.15 7.46
CA LYS A 148 -28.67 1.72 6.09
C LYS A 148 -28.66 3.26 6.04
N TYR A 149 -28.94 3.92 7.17
CA TYR A 149 -29.03 5.37 7.35
C TYR A 149 -27.85 5.95 8.14
N ASP A 150 -26.93 5.16 8.66
CA ASP A 150 -25.85 5.69 9.51
C ASP A 150 -24.84 6.53 8.72
N LEU A 151 -24.83 6.36 7.39
CA LEU A 151 -24.06 7.14 6.43
C LEU A 151 -24.63 8.55 6.19
N THR A 152 -25.88 8.81 6.58
CA THR A 152 -26.54 10.12 6.38
C THR A 152 -26.46 11.04 7.58
N LYS A 153 -25.95 10.59 8.75
CA LYS A 153 -25.82 11.44 9.94
C LYS A 153 -24.73 12.53 9.86
N GLY A 154 -24.09 12.74 8.70
CA GLY A 154 -23.18 13.85 8.40
C GLY A 154 -21.81 13.75 9.08
N LEU A 155 -21.78 13.52 10.39
CA LEU A 155 -20.63 13.69 11.27
C LEU A 155 -19.39 12.86 10.90
N ILE A 156 -19.52 11.61 10.45
CA ILE A 156 -18.35 10.80 10.09
C ILE A 156 -17.78 11.22 8.74
N LEU A 157 -18.63 11.56 7.77
CA LEU A 157 -18.16 12.01 6.46
C LEU A 157 -17.54 13.40 6.58
N GLU A 158 -18.18 14.30 7.33
CA GLU A 158 -17.66 15.62 7.64
C GLU A 158 -16.36 15.53 8.44
N GLU A 159 -16.23 14.61 9.40
CA GLU A 159 -14.99 14.41 10.14
C GLU A 159 -13.89 13.83 9.25
N ILE A 160 -14.21 12.85 8.40
CA ILE A 160 -13.29 12.31 7.39
C ILE A 160 -12.86 13.44 6.46
N VAL A 161 -13.79 14.20 5.88
CA VAL A 161 -13.51 15.33 4.99
C VAL A 161 -12.76 16.44 5.72
N ARG A 162 -13.05 16.73 6.99
CA ARG A 162 -12.36 17.72 7.82
C ARG A 162 -10.92 17.29 8.09
N GLN A 163 -10.71 16.08 8.60
CA GLN A 163 -9.37 15.51 8.78
C GLN A 163 -8.59 15.47 7.47
N LEU A 164 -9.28 15.25 6.35
CA LEU A 164 -8.69 15.21 5.01
C LEU A 164 -8.49 16.58 4.35
N SER A 165 -9.22 17.64 4.74
CA SER A 165 -9.07 18.99 4.19
C SER A 165 -7.93 19.77 4.85
N TYR A 166 -7.49 19.34 6.04
CA TYR A 166 -6.24 19.80 6.66
C TYR A 166 -4.99 19.15 6.07
N VAL A 167 -5.11 17.97 5.43
CA VAL A 167 -4.00 17.22 4.86
C VAL A 167 -4.12 17.28 3.35
N GLU A 168 -3.55 18.29 2.69
CA GLU A 168 -3.39 18.22 1.24
C GLU A 168 -2.58 16.94 0.93
N PRO A 169 -3.18 15.91 0.30
CA PRO A 169 -2.43 14.72 -0.10
C PRO A 169 -1.73 15.10 -1.40
N LYS A 170 -0.66 15.88 -1.27
CA LYS A 170 0.26 16.17 -2.34
C LYS A 170 1.36 15.14 -2.24
N THR A 171 1.39 14.22 -3.21
CA THR A 171 2.61 13.49 -3.52
C THR A 171 3.75 14.50 -3.67
N ILE A 172 4.69 14.49 -2.72
CA ILE A 172 5.81 15.43 -2.68
C ILE A 172 6.87 15.01 -3.70
N PHE A 173 7.06 13.69 -3.83
CA PHE A 173 8.04 13.06 -4.72
C PHE A 173 7.35 12.01 -5.60
N LYS A 174 7.33 12.22 -6.91
CA LYS A 174 6.61 11.37 -7.88
C LYS A 174 7.25 9.98 -8.04
N THR A 175 8.57 9.90 -7.87
CA THR A 175 9.40 8.72 -8.13
C THR A 175 9.72 7.92 -6.86
N ALA A 176 9.31 8.39 -5.69
CA ALA A 176 9.47 7.69 -4.42
C ALA A 176 8.14 7.05 -3.96
N ILE A 177 8.22 5.93 -3.25
CA ILE A 177 7.05 5.26 -2.65
C ILE A 177 7.26 5.05 -1.15
N GLY A 178 6.18 4.98 -0.37
CA GLY A 178 6.21 4.91 1.09
C GLY A 178 5.92 6.25 1.77
N ASN A 179 6.41 6.43 2.99
CA ASN A 179 6.15 7.61 3.80
C ASN A 179 6.96 8.81 3.31
N GLN A 180 6.28 9.77 2.68
CA GLN A 180 6.90 11.01 2.18
C GLN A 180 6.84 12.18 3.17
N LEU A 181 6.30 11.99 4.38
CA LEU A 181 6.15 13.05 5.38
C LEU A 181 7.20 12.96 6.48
N ASN A 182 7.43 11.76 7.01
CA ASN A 182 8.36 11.53 8.11
C ASN A 182 9.01 10.14 8.03
N PRO A 183 9.75 9.83 6.94
CA PRO A 183 10.50 8.59 6.87
C PRO A 183 11.63 8.59 7.89
N LYS A 184 11.81 7.45 8.57
CA LYS A 184 12.98 7.20 9.42
C LYS A 184 14.07 6.44 8.69
N LEU A 185 13.68 5.61 7.70
CA LEU A 185 14.61 4.88 6.86
C LEU A 185 14.30 5.14 5.38
N ILE A 186 15.32 5.59 4.66
CA ILE A 186 15.27 5.82 3.22
C ILE A 186 16.14 4.78 2.52
N LEU A 187 15.50 3.97 1.69
CA LEU A 187 16.10 2.87 0.96
C LEU A 187 16.33 3.30 -0.49
N ILE A 188 17.60 3.32 -0.91
CA ILE A 188 17.99 3.71 -2.26
C ILE A 188 18.21 2.46 -3.11
N GLY A 189 17.28 2.21 -4.03
CA GLY A 189 17.39 1.15 -5.03
C GLY A 189 18.50 1.43 -6.04
N ASP A 190 19.09 0.36 -6.58
CA ASP A 190 20.15 0.43 -7.59
C ASP A 190 19.58 0.76 -9.00
N LYS A 191 20.34 0.48 -10.06
CA LYS A 191 19.93 0.63 -11.45
C LYS A 191 18.83 -0.36 -11.80
N ARG A 192 17.68 0.17 -12.25
CA ARG A 192 16.56 -0.65 -12.72
C ARG A 192 16.93 -1.38 -14.01
N ASN A 193 16.49 -2.63 -14.13
CA ASN A 193 16.54 -3.35 -15.39
C ASN A 193 15.46 -2.80 -16.34
N GLN A 194 15.87 -2.21 -17.46
CA GLN A 194 14.97 -1.58 -18.43
C GLN A 194 14.14 -2.58 -19.25
N ASN A 195 14.42 -3.88 -19.15
CA ASN A 195 13.75 -4.95 -19.90
C ASN A 195 12.64 -5.68 -19.11
N GLN A 196 12.19 -5.12 -17.99
CA GLN A 196 11.15 -5.70 -17.14
C GLN A 196 9.74 -5.57 -17.76
N PRO A 197 8.83 -6.54 -17.56
CA PRO A 197 7.47 -6.52 -18.13
C PRO A 197 6.63 -5.33 -17.64
N TYR A 198 6.91 -4.81 -16.45
CA TYR A 198 6.16 -3.72 -15.80
C TYR A 198 6.78 -2.33 -16.07
N LYS A 199 7.26 -2.07 -17.30
CA LYS A 199 7.96 -0.80 -17.64
C LYS A 199 7.13 0.44 -17.29
N ALA A 200 5.80 0.36 -17.38
CA ALA A 200 4.87 1.48 -17.23
C ALA A 200 4.76 2.06 -15.81
N VAL A 201 5.16 1.31 -14.78
CA VAL A 201 4.98 1.68 -13.36
C VAL A 201 6.21 2.43 -12.82
N GLN A 202 7.41 2.07 -13.26
CA GLN A 202 8.69 2.72 -12.92
C GLN A 202 8.97 2.92 -11.42
N GLN A 203 8.39 2.07 -10.58
CA GLN A 203 8.54 2.19 -9.13
C GLN A 203 9.81 1.46 -8.64
N PRO A 204 10.40 1.90 -7.52
CA PRO A 204 11.45 1.14 -6.85
C PRO A 204 10.95 -0.24 -6.41
N PHE A 205 11.74 -1.27 -6.67
CA PHE A 205 11.44 -2.65 -6.27
C PHE A 205 10.02 -3.09 -6.67
N ASP A 206 9.61 -2.78 -7.89
CA ASP A 206 8.28 -3.09 -8.38
C ASP A 206 8.13 -4.49 -8.97
N VAL A 207 9.24 -5.23 -9.16
CA VAL A 207 9.23 -6.56 -9.82
C VAL A 207 10.35 -7.48 -9.35
N GLY A 208 9.98 -8.75 -9.19
CA GLY A 208 10.89 -9.89 -9.27
C GLY A 208 11.53 -10.28 -7.94
N PRO A 209 12.49 -11.23 -7.96
CA PRO A 209 13.06 -11.83 -6.75
C PRO A 209 13.74 -10.81 -5.82
N ALA A 210 14.23 -9.70 -6.37
CA ALA A 210 14.82 -8.62 -5.59
C ALA A 210 13.80 -7.95 -4.65
N SER A 211 12.58 -7.72 -5.13
CA SER A 211 11.48 -7.14 -4.36
C SER A 211 11.07 -8.08 -3.24
N GLU A 212 10.79 -9.34 -3.58
CA GLU A 212 10.42 -10.36 -2.60
C GLU A 212 11.45 -10.49 -1.49
N PHE A 213 12.73 -10.60 -1.86
CA PHE A 213 13.83 -10.70 -0.91
C PHE A 213 13.90 -9.48 0.01
N LEU A 214 13.75 -8.27 -0.55
CA LEU A 214 13.79 -7.02 0.23
C LEU A 214 12.64 -6.97 1.24
N PHE A 215 11.40 -7.20 0.80
CA PHE A 215 10.24 -7.12 1.69
C PHE A 215 10.26 -8.21 2.77
N LYS A 216 10.69 -9.43 2.43
CA LYS A 216 10.94 -10.49 3.43
C LYS A 216 12.01 -10.10 4.45
N SER A 217 13.06 -9.41 4.01
CA SER A 217 14.12 -8.93 4.90
C SER A 217 13.62 -7.81 5.81
N LEU A 218 12.79 -6.88 5.30
CA LEU A 218 12.15 -5.83 6.10
C LEU A 218 11.24 -6.41 7.18
N GLU A 219 10.43 -7.40 6.82
CA GLU A 219 9.55 -8.11 7.76
C GLU A 219 10.35 -8.81 8.86
N GLN A 220 11.38 -9.58 8.51
CA GLN A 220 12.23 -10.26 9.50
C GLN A 220 13.04 -9.28 10.37
N ALA A 221 13.37 -8.11 9.82
CA ALA A 221 13.97 -7.01 10.57
C ALA A 221 12.99 -6.34 11.53
N LYS A 222 11.68 -6.64 11.43
CA LYS A 222 10.59 -5.97 12.15
C LYS A 222 10.56 -4.46 11.90
N ILE A 223 10.91 -4.06 10.67
CA ILE A 223 10.83 -2.65 10.26
C ILE A 223 9.39 -2.31 9.94
N ASP A 224 8.89 -1.26 10.58
CA ASP A 224 7.57 -0.72 10.28
C ASP A 224 7.62 0.11 8.99
N LEU A 225 6.91 -0.37 7.97
CA LEU A 225 6.81 0.24 6.65
C LEU A 225 6.20 1.65 6.68
N ASN A 226 5.48 2.03 7.74
CA ASN A 226 5.03 3.41 7.95
C ASN A 226 6.16 4.41 8.09
N TYR A 227 7.41 3.97 8.31
CA TYR A 227 8.56 4.85 8.44
C TYR A 227 9.59 4.64 7.32
N VAL A 228 9.20 3.97 6.24
CA VAL A 228 10.09 3.65 5.12
C VAL A 228 9.74 4.49 3.90
N LEU A 229 10.76 5.04 3.24
CA LEU A 229 10.68 5.62 1.90
C LEU A 229 11.61 4.85 0.96
N LEU A 230 11.11 4.42 -0.18
CA LEU A 230 11.88 3.79 -1.25
C LEU A 230 12.02 4.75 -2.42
N VAL A 231 13.23 4.86 -2.96
CA VAL A 231 13.51 5.64 -4.17
C VAL A 231 14.66 5.00 -4.95
N ASN A 232 14.65 5.06 -6.28
CA ASN A 232 15.77 4.57 -7.09
C ASN A 232 16.89 5.62 -7.18
N GLN A 233 18.14 5.19 -7.27
CA GLN A 233 19.31 6.08 -7.37
C GLN A 233 19.25 7.04 -8.57
N ALA A 234 18.57 6.64 -9.65
CA ALA A 234 18.42 7.46 -10.86
C ALA A 234 17.27 8.49 -10.75
N SER A 235 16.62 8.63 -9.59
CA SER A 235 15.54 9.59 -9.41
C SER A 235 16.06 11.03 -9.56
N PRO A 236 15.44 11.87 -10.41
CA PRO A 236 15.77 13.29 -10.50
C PRO A 236 15.38 14.06 -9.23
N GLU A 237 14.53 13.48 -8.38
CA GLU A 237 14.06 14.10 -7.14
C GLU A 237 14.99 13.85 -5.95
N LEU A 238 15.99 12.96 -6.10
CA LEU A 238 16.89 12.56 -5.02
C LEU A 238 17.59 13.73 -4.31
N PRO A 239 18.10 14.78 -4.98
CA PRO A 239 18.67 15.95 -4.29
C PRO A 239 17.67 16.64 -3.35
N ARG A 240 16.40 16.75 -3.79
CA ARG A 240 15.33 17.37 -2.99
C ARG A 240 14.94 16.46 -1.82
N ILE A 241 14.90 15.13 -2.02
CA ILE A 241 14.64 14.16 -0.95
C ILE A 241 15.73 14.25 0.13
N ILE A 242 17.01 14.32 -0.25
CA ILE A 242 18.12 14.47 0.69
C ILE A 242 17.97 15.73 1.54
N LYS A 243 17.64 16.86 0.91
CA LYS A 243 17.42 18.12 1.62
C LYS A 243 16.20 18.06 2.55
N SER A 244 15.16 17.31 2.18
CA SER A 244 13.90 17.26 2.93
C SER A 244 13.97 16.35 4.16
N PHE A 245 14.89 15.38 4.17
CA PHE A 245 15.02 14.40 5.26
C PHE A 245 16.49 14.29 5.75
N PRO A 246 17.04 15.39 6.32
CA PRO A 246 18.43 15.40 6.78
C PRO A 246 18.69 14.43 7.93
N ASP A 247 17.66 14.07 8.71
CA ASP A 247 17.79 13.23 9.91
C ASP A 247 17.39 11.76 9.69
N ALA A 248 16.87 11.42 8.51
CA ALA A 248 16.57 10.03 8.20
C ALA A 248 17.85 9.20 8.06
N SER A 249 17.78 7.91 8.37
CA SER A 249 18.83 6.95 8.02
C SER A 249 18.71 6.55 6.56
N TRP A 250 19.85 6.38 5.89
CA TRP A 250 19.93 6.09 4.46
C TRP A 250 20.63 4.77 4.26
N LEU A 251 20.05 3.89 3.44
CA LEU A 251 20.65 2.61 3.06
C LEU A 251 20.72 2.51 1.54
N ALA A 252 21.95 2.44 1.02
CA ALA A 252 22.21 2.11 -0.37
C ALA A 252 22.12 0.60 -0.60
N LEU A 253 21.21 0.18 -1.47
CA LEU A 253 21.01 -1.22 -1.84
C LEU A 253 21.78 -1.52 -3.13
N GLY A 254 23.10 -1.71 -3.04
CA GLY A 254 23.98 -1.98 -4.19
C GLY A 254 24.99 -0.85 -4.49
N ASP A 255 25.91 -1.13 -5.41
CA ASP A 255 27.05 -0.25 -5.68
C ASP A 255 26.69 1.04 -6.42
N ASN A 256 25.67 1.04 -7.29
CA ASN A 256 25.28 2.29 -7.96
C ASN A 256 24.60 3.24 -6.97
N ALA A 257 23.74 2.71 -6.10
CA ALA A 257 23.12 3.49 -5.03
C ALA A 257 24.18 4.10 -4.10
N HIS A 258 25.18 3.30 -3.70
CA HIS A 258 26.28 3.74 -2.85
C HIS A 258 27.12 4.85 -3.50
N ARG A 259 27.51 4.68 -4.77
CA ARG A 259 28.27 5.71 -5.51
C ARG A 259 27.48 7.01 -5.64
N THR A 260 26.18 6.93 -5.91
CA THR A 260 25.31 8.11 -6.02
C THR A 260 25.25 8.88 -4.70
N LEU A 261 25.05 8.20 -3.56
CA LEU A 261 25.02 8.86 -2.25
C LEU A 261 26.39 9.44 -1.84
N ASN A 262 27.50 8.76 -2.13
CA ASN A 262 28.86 9.31 -1.93
C ASN A 262 29.09 10.60 -2.72
N LYS A 263 28.69 10.62 -4.00
CA LYS A 263 28.79 11.83 -4.85
C LYS A 263 27.99 13.00 -4.27
N MET A 264 26.87 12.70 -3.63
CA MET A 264 26.00 13.67 -2.96
C MET A 264 26.46 14.01 -1.54
N LYS A 265 27.59 13.44 -1.07
CA LYS A 265 28.14 13.60 0.28
C LYS A 265 27.12 13.27 1.38
N ARG A 266 26.27 12.27 1.15
CA ARG A 266 25.27 11.83 2.14
C ARG A 266 25.83 10.65 2.94
N GLU A 267 25.86 10.75 4.27
CA GLU A 267 26.17 9.62 5.14
C GLU A 267 25.09 8.53 4.99
N HIS A 268 25.51 7.28 4.85
CA HIS A 268 24.61 6.16 4.62
C HIS A 268 25.26 4.81 4.95
N TYR A 269 24.41 3.81 5.16
CA TYR A 269 24.76 2.40 5.20
C TYR A 269 24.82 1.83 3.79
N LYS A 270 25.62 0.79 3.61
CA LYS A 270 25.69 0.03 2.35
C LYS A 270 25.27 -1.41 2.60
N ALA A 271 24.37 -1.92 1.77
CA ALA A 271 24.08 -3.35 1.67
C ALA A 271 24.31 -3.83 0.23
N PRO A 272 24.65 -5.12 0.04
CA PRO A 272 24.62 -5.73 -1.28
C PRO A 272 23.21 -5.66 -1.87
N HIS A 273 23.10 -5.61 -3.20
CA HIS A 273 21.80 -5.56 -3.86
C HIS A 273 20.95 -6.81 -3.53
N PRO A 274 19.64 -6.69 -3.23
CA PRO A 274 18.79 -7.84 -2.88
C PRO A 274 18.84 -9.01 -3.87
N GLN A 275 18.92 -8.73 -5.17
CA GLN A 275 19.05 -9.77 -6.19
C GLN A 275 20.36 -10.57 -6.08
N PHE A 276 21.46 -9.91 -5.70
CA PHE A 276 22.75 -10.57 -5.52
C PHE A 276 22.69 -11.53 -4.33
N LEU A 277 22.17 -11.07 -3.19
CA LEU A 277 22.01 -11.90 -2.00
C LEU A 277 21.05 -13.06 -2.23
N SER A 278 19.93 -12.80 -2.91
CA SER A 278 18.98 -13.85 -3.28
C SER A 278 19.64 -14.92 -4.13
N ARG A 279 20.49 -14.58 -5.11
CA ARG A 279 21.05 -15.58 -6.04
C ARG A 279 22.18 -16.40 -5.45
N PHE A 280 23.05 -15.79 -4.65
CA PHE A 280 24.32 -16.42 -4.25
C PHE A 280 24.36 -16.83 -2.78
N HIS A 281 23.42 -16.33 -1.96
CA HIS A 281 23.49 -16.46 -0.50
C HIS A 281 22.08 -16.60 0.11
N HIS A 282 21.23 -17.48 -0.40
CA HIS A 282 19.80 -17.51 -0.02
C HIS A 282 19.53 -17.45 1.50
N SER A 283 20.17 -18.31 2.31
CA SER A 283 19.93 -18.35 3.76
C SER A 283 20.79 -17.36 4.56
N THR A 284 22.07 -17.20 4.22
CA THR A 284 22.99 -16.27 4.91
C THR A 284 22.73 -14.82 4.52
N GLY A 285 22.35 -14.58 3.27
CA GLY A 285 22.07 -13.26 2.71
C GLY A 285 20.87 -12.59 3.35
N ILE A 286 19.78 -13.33 3.64
CA ILE A 286 18.65 -12.76 4.39
C ILE A 286 19.12 -12.29 5.77
N LYS A 287 19.87 -13.12 6.51
CA LYS A 287 20.40 -12.75 7.83
C LYS A 287 21.29 -11.51 7.75
N THR A 288 22.16 -11.44 6.74
CA THR A 288 23.02 -10.27 6.49
C THR A 288 22.19 -9.01 6.21
N MET A 289 21.21 -9.08 5.31
CA MET A 289 20.34 -7.94 5.00
C MET A 289 19.53 -7.50 6.22
N VAL A 290 18.96 -8.45 6.98
CA VAL A 290 18.22 -8.18 8.22
C VAL A 290 19.09 -7.45 9.24
N LYS A 291 20.35 -7.87 9.41
CA LYS A 291 21.29 -7.21 10.32
C LYS A 291 21.52 -5.75 9.92
N ILE A 292 21.88 -5.50 8.65
CA ILE A 292 22.15 -4.15 8.13
C ILE A 292 20.89 -3.26 8.22
N LEU A 293 19.72 -3.83 7.91
CA LEU A 293 18.43 -3.15 8.02
C LEU A 293 18.15 -2.72 9.47
N LYS A 294 18.36 -3.60 10.46
CA LYS A 294 18.19 -3.23 11.87
C LYS A 294 19.16 -2.14 12.31
N GLU A 295 20.45 -2.32 12.03
CA GLU A 295 21.48 -1.34 12.38
C GLU A 295 21.19 0.05 11.77
N SER A 296 20.74 0.08 10.52
CA SER A 296 20.36 1.34 9.86
C SER A 296 19.06 1.95 10.42
N TYR A 297 18.07 1.13 10.79
CA TYR A 297 16.79 1.61 11.32
C TYR A 297 16.92 2.12 12.76
N ASP A 298 17.64 1.39 13.62
CA ASP A 298 17.75 1.70 15.05
C ASP A 298 18.53 2.99 15.32
N LYS A 299 19.47 3.38 14.45
CA LYS A 299 20.20 4.67 14.55
C LYS A 299 19.27 5.89 14.56
N THR A 300 18.06 5.79 14.03
CA THR A 300 17.08 6.89 14.02
C THR A 300 16.18 6.95 15.26
N ARG A 301 16.27 5.96 16.15
CA ARG A 301 15.48 5.88 17.39
C ARG A 301 16.27 6.26 18.64
N ALA A 302 17.59 6.35 18.54
CA ALA A 302 18.49 6.83 19.59
C ALA A 302 18.69 8.35 19.48
#